data_AF-W4UY66-F1
#
_entry.id   AF-W4UY66-F1
#
_cell.length_a   1.000
_cell.length_b   1.000
_cell.length_c   1.000
_cell.angle_alpha   90.00
_cell.angle_beta   90.00
_cell.angle_gamma   90.00
#
_symmetry.space_group_name_H-M   'P 1'
#
loop_
_entity.id
_entity.type
_entity.pdbx_description
1 polymer ?
#
loop_
_entity_poly.entity_id
_entity_poly.type
_entity_poly.pdbx_seq_one_letter_code
_entity_poly.pdbx_strand_id
1 'polypeptide(L)'
;MKKFIFSAAALCAMAFTAQNAVAQVLPQLTSSVTSIDLGTVQVNDVVPVEFDLNLLNLGSITPSIANLQVESRQSRVRVGDVVALPAGTVTWDVDTTIEPLGVGALAGEALEVSLEVPIPLLPSITLSTEIPVTGTVVP
;
A
#
# COMPACT_ATOMS: atom_id res chain seq x y z
N MET A 1 24.78 -47.25 31.63
CA MET A 1 23.44 -47.17 31.02
C MET A 1 23.07 -45.71 30.84
N LYS A 2 22.93 -45.25 29.59
CA LYS A 2 22.60 -43.87 29.19
C LYS A 2 21.08 -43.71 29.09
N LYS A 3 20.46 -42.85 29.90
CA LYS A 3 19.18 -42.14 29.69
C LYS A 3 19.28 -40.94 30.63
N PHE A 4 19.24 -39.68 30.20
CA PHE A 4 18.03 -38.87 30.00
C PHE A 4 18.42 -37.58 29.27
N ILE A 5 18.15 -37.45 27.97
CA ILE A 5 18.08 -36.13 27.30
C ILE A 5 17.07 -36.23 26.14
N PHE A 6 15.82 -36.55 26.44
CA PHE A 6 14.74 -36.59 25.43
C PHE A 6 13.43 -36.14 26.07
N SER A 7 13.34 -34.88 26.50
CA SER A 7 12.05 -34.31 26.91
C SER A 7 11.95 -32.79 26.73
N ALA A 8 13.06 -32.03 26.75
CA ALA A 8 12.99 -30.57 26.60
C ALA A 8 12.88 -30.10 25.14
N ALA A 9 13.61 -30.74 24.21
CA ALA A 9 13.63 -30.31 22.81
C ALA A 9 12.30 -30.53 22.07
N ALA A 10 11.53 -31.56 22.46
CA ALA A 10 10.22 -31.83 21.87
C ALA A 10 9.14 -30.82 22.32
N LEU A 11 9.22 -30.32 23.56
CA LEU A 11 8.30 -29.29 24.06
C LEU A 11 8.63 -27.90 23.51
N CYS A 12 9.92 -27.59 23.28
CA CYS A 12 10.29 -26.35 22.57
C CYS A 12 9.88 -26.39 21.08
N ALA A 13 9.97 -27.54 20.41
CA ALA A 13 9.58 -27.64 18.99
C ALA A 13 8.07 -27.46 18.77
N MET A 14 7.22 -27.87 19.72
CA MET A 14 5.76 -27.65 19.61
C MET A 14 5.33 -26.24 20.06
N ALA A 15 6.13 -25.55 20.87
CA ALA A 15 5.85 -24.16 21.26
C ALA A 15 6.20 -23.14 20.14
N PHE A 16 7.22 -23.43 19.32
CA PHE A 16 7.65 -22.52 18.24
C PHE A 16 6.94 -22.74 16.89
N THR A 17 6.15 -23.81 16.75
CA THR A 17 5.44 -24.10 15.49
C THR A 17 3.95 -23.77 15.52
N ALA A 18 3.37 -23.47 16.68
CA ALA A 18 1.98 -23.00 16.79
C ALA A 18 1.79 -21.52 16.40
N GLN A 19 2.89 -20.76 16.23
CA GLN A 19 2.81 -19.31 15.98
C GLN A 19 2.68 -18.94 14.50
N ASN A 20 2.75 -19.91 13.57
CA ASN A 20 2.72 -19.66 12.11
C ASN A 20 1.54 -20.34 11.40
N ALA A 21 0.42 -20.58 12.08
CA ALA A 21 -0.76 -21.19 11.46
C ALA A 21 -2.04 -20.37 11.68
N VAL A 22 -1.92 -19.04 11.58
CA VAL A 22 -3.01 -18.21 11.07
C VAL A 22 -2.35 -17.23 10.10
N ALA A 23 -2.09 -17.68 8.87
CA ALA A 23 -2.06 -16.75 7.75
C ALA A 23 -3.49 -16.22 7.60
N GLN A 24 -3.88 -15.32 8.49
CA GLN A 24 -5.00 -14.45 8.26
C GLN A 24 -4.58 -13.73 6.99
N VAL A 25 -5.25 -14.03 5.89
CA VAL A 25 -5.05 -13.28 4.67
C VAL A 25 -5.65 -11.92 4.95
N LEU A 26 -4.79 -11.06 5.51
CA LEU A 26 -5.09 -9.68 5.76
C LEU A 26 -5.41 -9.06 4.41
N PRO A 27 -6.43 -8.19 4.35
CA PRO A 27 -6.75 -7.50 3.11
C PRO A 27 -5.49 -6.77 2.60
N GLN A 28 -5.23 -6.86 1.30
CA GLN A 28 -4.08 -6.23 0.66
C GLN A 28 -4.54 -5.14 -0.28
N LEU A 29 -3.85 -4.01 -0.25
CA LEU A 29 -4.03 -2.94 -1.22
C LEU A 29 -3.10 -3.17 -2.41
N THR A 30 -3.64 -3.10 -3.61
CA THR A 30 -2.91 -3.26 -4.88
C THR A 30 -3.26 -2.12 -5.81
N SER A 31 -2.41 -1.84 -6.79
CA SER A 31 -2.66 -0.86 -7.84
C SER A 31 -2.89 -1.55 -9.18
N SER A 32 -3.69 -0.96 -10.08
CA SER A 32 -3.82 -1.41 -11.47
C SER A 32 -2.56 -1.14 -12.30
N VAL A 33 -1.69 -0.24 -11.84
CA VAL A 33 -0.41 0.07 -12.47
C VAL A 33 0.75 -0.46 -11.63
N THR A 34 1.78 -0.95 -12.32
CA THR A 34 3.03 -1.40 -11.68
C THR A 34 4.09 -0.31 -11.58
N SER A 35 3.93 0.78 -12.33
CA SER A 35 4.80 1.95 -12.35
C SER A 35 4.13 3.11 -13.09
N ILE A 36 4.50 4.34 -12.76
CA ILE A 36 4.07 5.57 -13.44
C ILE A 36 5.29 6.19 -14.12
N ASP A 37 5.26 6.33 -15.44
CA ASP A 37 6.32 7.01 -16.19
C ASP A 37 5.89 8.44 -16.54
N LEU A 38 6.58 9.42 -15.96
CA LEU A 38 6.35 10.84 -16.25
C LEU A 38 7.09 11.29 -17.52
N GLY A 39 8.01 10.49 -18.06
CA GLY A 39 8.83 10.88 -19.20
C GLY A 39 9.81 12.01 -18.85
N THR A 40 9.85 13.08 -19.66
CA THR A 40 10.65 14.28 -19.36
C THR A 40 9.72 15.45 -19.07
N VAL A 41 9.82 15.99 -17.85
CA VAL A 41 8.93 17.04 -17.32
C VAL A 41 9.74 18.18 -16.70
N GLN A 42 9.17 19.38 -16.59
CA GLN A 42 9.84 20.52 -15.95
C GLN A 42 9.58 20.55 -14.44
N VAL A 43 10.43 21.25 -13.70
CA VAL A 43 10.18 21.51 -12.27
C VAL A 43 8.89 22.33 -12.12
N ASN A 44 8.03 21.93 -11.18
CA ASN A 44 6.70 22.50 -10.93
C ASN A 44 5.66 22.25 -12.04
N ASP A 45 5.95 21.42 -13.05
CA ASP A 45 4.91 20.94 -13.96
C ASP A 45 3.90 20.11 -13.16
N VAL A 46 2.61 20.34 -13.42
CA VAL A 46 1.52 19.58 -12.81
C VAL A 46 1.13 18.47 -13.77
N VAL A 47 1.55 17.25 -13.44
CA VAL A 47 1.27 16.07 -14.27
C VAL A 47 0.08 15.31 -13.68
N PRO A 48 -1.05 15.20 -14.40
CA PRO A 48 -2.17 14.38 -13.95
C PRO A 48 -1.83 12.89 -14.12
N VAL A 49 -2.21 12.08 -13.14
CA VAL A 49 -2.06 10.63 -13.15
C VAL A 49 -3.33 10.00 -12.59
N GLU A 50 -3.78 8.95 -13.26
CA GLU A 50 -4.98 8.19 -12.91
C GLU A 50 -4.59 6.71 -12.77
N PHE A 51 -5.04 6.07 -11.71
CA PHE A 51 -4.87 4.63 -11.50
C PHE A 51 -5.94 4.09 -10.55
N ASP A 52 -6.19 2.78 -10.65
CA ASP A 52 -7.12 2.12 -9.74
C ASP A 52 -6.39 1.51 -8.56
N LEU A 53 -6.94 1.66 -7.37
CA LEU A 53 -6.59 0.87 -6.20
C LEU A 53 -7.58 -0.28 -6.03
N ASN A 54 -7.06 -1.47 -5.75
CA ASN A 54 -7.85 -2.67 -5.55
C ASN A 54 -7.56 -3.29 -4.18
N LEU A 55 -8.62 -3.57 -3.43
CA LEU A 55 -8.56 -4.34 -2.20
C LEU A 55 -8.74 -5.82 -2.50
N LEU A 56 -7.66 -6.58 -2.35
CA LEU A 56 -7.73 -8.04 -2.31
C LEU A 56 -8.18 -8.44 -0.91
N ASN A 57 -9.50 -8.59 -0.75
CA ASN A 57 -10.12 -9.04 0.48
C ASN A 57 -10.57 -10.50 0.32
N LEU A 58 -9.90 -11.43 1.02
CA LEU A 58 -10.30 -12.85 1.04
C LEU A 58 -11.33 -13.18 2.14
N GLY A 59 -11.84 -12.15 2.84
CA GLY A 59 -12.86 -12.27 3.89
C GLY A 59 -14.15 -11.52 3.58
N SER A 60 -15.12 -11.60 4.51
CA SER A 60 -16.44 -10.96 4.40
C SER A 60 -16.47 -9.53 4.95
N ILE A 61 -15.34 -8.81 4.96
CA ILE A 61 -15.30 -7.40 5.36
C ILE A 61 -15.94 -6.60 4.22
N THR A 62 -16.93 -5.78 4.52
CA THR A 62 -17.45 -4.80 3.56
C THR A 62 -16.56 -3.58 3.65
N PRO A 63 -15.60 -3.37 2.74
CA PRO A 63 -14.69 -2.24 2.85
C PRO A 63 -15.45 -0.92 2.68
N SER A 64 -15.06 0.05 3.49
CA SER A 64 -15.29 1.47 3.27
C SER A 64 -13.95 2.18 3.44
N ILE A 65 -13.83 3.37 2.84
CA ILE A 65 -12.64 4.21 3.01
C ILE A 65 -12.96 5.25 4.07
N ALA A 66 -12.10 5.36 5.08
CA ALA A 66 -12.11 6.50 5.99
C ALA A 66 -11.21 7.62 5.47
N ASN A 67 -10.03 7.26 4.92
CA ASN A 67 -9.04 8.20 4.45
C ASN A 67 -8.13 7.57 3.38
N LEU A 68 -7.75 8.32 2.36
CA LEU A 68 -6.76 7.96 1.35
C LEU A 68 -5.67 9.04 1.30
N GLN A 69 -4.41 8.62 1.39
CA GLN A 69 -3.25 9.50 1.33
C GLN A 69 -2.27 8.98 0.28
N VAL A 70 -1.67 9.90 -0.49
CA VAL A 70 -0.60 9.59 -1.45
C VAL A 70 0.56 10.53 -1.18
N GLU A 71 1.71 9.95 -0.85
CA GLU A 71 2.93 10.69 -0.53
C GLU A 71 4.05 10.37 -1.51
N SER A 72 4.99 11.31 -1.65
CA SER A 72 6.18 11.20 -2.50
C SER A 72 7.31 11.93 -1.80
N ARG A 73 8.54 11.43 -1.97
CA ARG A 73 9.74 12.02 -1.36
C ARG A 73 10.27 13.19 -2.17
N GLN A 74 10.11 13.15 -3.48
CA GLN A 74 10.69 14.13 -4.41
C GLN A 74 9.65 15.01 -5.11
N SER A 75 8.37 14.68 -4.99
CA SER A 75 7.27 15.40 -5.62
C SER A 75 6.23 15.81 -4.58
N ARG A 76 5.58 16.95 -4.82
CA ARG A 76 4.31 17.23 -4.16
C ARG A 76 3.21 16.46 -4.88
N VAL A 77 2.41 15.73 -4.11
CA VAL A 77 1.26 15.01 -4.65
C VAL A 77 -0.01 15.65 -4.11
N ARG A 78 -1.00 15.85 -4.97
CA ARG A 78 -2.34 16.28 -4.58
C ARG A 78 -3.34 15.25 -5.06
N VAL A 79 -3.89 14.51 -4.11
CA VAL A 79 -5.05 13.65 -4.34
C VAL A 79 -6.27 14.56 -4.45
N GLY A 80 -7.15 14.29 -5.41
CA GLY A 80 -8.44 14.97 -5.51
C GLY A 80 -9.35 14.71 -4.30
N ASP A 81 -10.61 15.13 -4.40
CA ASP A 81 -11.61 14.86 -3.36
C ASP A 81 -11.87 13.35 -3.25
N VAL A 82 -11.55 12.77 -2.10
CA VAL A 82 -11.83 11.35 -1.82
C VAL A 82 -13.30 11.21 -1.43
N VAL A 83 -14.15 10.90 -2.41
CA VAL A 83 -15.58 10.63 -2.17
C VAL A 83 -15.72 9.28 -1.48
N ALA A 84 -16.48 9.23 -0.38
CA ALA A 84 -16.83 7.96 0.27
C ALA A 84 -17.59 7.07 -0.73
N LEU A 85 -16.94 6.02 -1.22
CA LEU A 85 -17.56 5.09 -2.15
C LEU A 85 -18.60 4.19 -1.47
N PRO A 86 -19.55 3.63 -2.24
CA PRO A 86 -20.51 2.67 -1.71
C PRO A 86 -19.82 1.52 -0.96
N ALA A 87 -20.36 1.16 0.20
CA ALA A 87 -19.86 0.05 0.99
C ALA A 87 -19.82 -1.23 0.15
N GLY A 88 -18.69 -1.94 0.17
CA GLY A 88 -18.48 -3.16 -0.61
C GLY A 88 -17.74 -2.93 -1.93
N THR A 89 -17.46 -1.69 -2.29
CA THR A 89 -16.58 -1.36 -3.40
C THR A 89 -15.14 -1.76 -3.03
N VAL A 90 -14.54 -2.64 -3.82
CA VAL A 90 -13.16 -3.12 -3.64
C VAL A 90 -12.19 -2.49 -4.63
N THR A 91 -12.67 -1.60 -5.51
CA THR A 91 -11.87 -0.93 -6.53
C THR A 91 -12.17 0.57 -6.49
N TRP A 92 -11.14 1.40 -6.44
CA TRP A 92 -11.25 2.86 -6.34
C TRP A 92 -10.41 3.51 -7.42
N ASP A 93 -11.04 4.38 -8.20
CA ASP A 93 -10.35 5.26 -9.13
C ASP A 93 -9.68 6.41 -8.36
N VAL A 94 -8.41 6.67 -8.65
CA VAL A 94 -7.60 7.68 -7.95
C VAL A 94 -7.05 8.67 -8.97
N ASP A 95 -7.66 9.85 -8.96
CA ASP A 95 -7.17 11.02 -9.68
C ASP A 95 -6.20 11.80 -8.80
N THR A 96 -4.95 11.90 -9.23
CA THR A 96 -3.91 12.65 -8.53
C THR A 96 -3.07 13.49 -9.47
N THR A 97 -2.46 14.54 -8.93
CA THR A 97 -1.45 15.33 -9.67
C THR A 97 -0.11 15.22 -8.97
N ILE A 98 0.94 15.04 -9.77
CA ILE A 98 2.33 15.00 -9.32
C ILE A 98 3.03 16.27 -9.79
N GLU A 99 3.65 16.98 -8.85
CA GLU A 99 4.42 18.21 -9.07
C GLU A 99 5.87 17.97 -8.60
N PRO A 100 6.82 17.67 -9.52
CA PRO A 100 8.21 17.43 -9.17
C PRO A 100 8.89 18.70 -8.65
N LEU A 101 9.64 18.58 -7.56
CA LEU A 101 10.22 19.73 -6.85
C LEU A 101 11.70 19.97 -7.14
N GLY A 102 12.37 19.03 -7.81
CA GLY A 102 13.81 19.07 -8.04
C GLY A 102 14.22 18.47 -9.38
N VAL A 103 15.34 18.95 -9.92
CA VAL A 103 15.91 18.49 -11.20
C VAL A 103 16.62 17.15 -10.99
N GLY A 104 16.52 16.23 -11.95
CA GLY A 104 17.24 14.96 -11.93
C GLY A 104 16.39 13.77 -12.37
N ALA A 105 16.95 12.57 -12.28
CA ALA A 105 16.21 11.34 -12.53
C ALA A 105 15.31 11.00 -11.34
N LEU A 106 14.07 10.57 -11.61
CA LEU A 106 13.14 10.03 -10.60
C LEU A 106 13.45 8.55 -10.28
N ALA A 107 14.65 8.07 -10.61
CA ALA A 107 15.02 6.67 -10.41
C ALA A 107 15.04 6.33 -8.91
N GLY A 108 14.17 5.41 -8.49
CA GLY A 108 14.01 5.01 -7.09
C GLY A 108 12.97 5.85 -6.32
N GLU A 109 12.27 6.76 -7.01
CA GLU A 109 11.09 7.42 -6.47
C GLU A 109 9.88 6.47 -6.52
N ALA A 110 8.99 6.58 -5.54
CA ALA A 110 7.72 5.87 -5.52
C ALA A 110 6.64 6.73 -4.88
N LEU A 111 5.40 6.56 -5.34
CA LEU A 111 4.23 7.04 -4.63
C LEU A 111 3.88 6.03 -3.53
N GLU A 112 3.95 6.47 -2.29
CA GLU A 112 3.50 5.71 -1.12
C GLU A 112 2.00 5.99 -0.94
N VAL A 113 1.16 5.03 -1.28
CA VAL A 113 -0.30 5.15 -1.19
C VAL A 113 -0.77 4.43 0.07
N SER A 114 -1.46 5.14 0.96
CA SER A 114 -1.98 4.62 2.22
C SER A 114 -3.48 4.80 2.33
N LEU A 115 -4.18 3.72 2.71
CA LEU A 115 -5.62 3.64 2.83
C LEU A 115 -6.01 3.23 4.25
N GLU A 116 -6.82 4.03 4.92
CA GLU A 116 -7.43 3.66 6.19
C GLU A 116 -8.79 2.99 5.97
N VAL A 117 -8.89 1.73 6.40
CA VAL A 117 -10.10 0.91 6.32
C VAL A 117 -10.64 0.67 7.74
N PRO A 118 -11.82 1.20 8.09
CA PRO A 118 -12.44 0.93 9.37
C PRO A 118 -12.97 -0.50 9.41
N ILE A 119 -12.80 -1.16 10.56
CA ILE A 119 -13.34 -2.51 10.79
C ILE A 119 -14.40 -2.43 11.89
N PRO A 120 -15.61 -2.98 11.69
CA PRO A 120 -16.61 -3.01 12.75
C PRO A 120 -16.08 -3.72 14.01
N LEU A 121 -16.22 -3.07 15.16
CA LEU A 121 -15.83 -3.61 16.48
C LEU A 121 -14.32 -3.85 16.67
N LEU A 122 -13.48 -3.37 15.74
CA LEU A 122 -12.02 -3.45 15.81
C LEU A 122 -11.40 -2.09 15.45
N PRO A 123 -10.15 -1.83 15.84
CA PRO A 123 -9.42 -0.65 15.35
C PRO A 123 -9.36 -0.64 13.82
N SER A 124 -9.36 0.56 13.22
CA SER A 124 -9.06 0.72 11.79
C SER A 124 -7.71 0.10 11.46
N ILE A 125 -7.60 -0.42 10.24
CA ILE A 125 -6.33 -0.87 9.68
C ILE A 125 -5.86 0.11 8.61
N THR A 126 -4.55 0.32 8.53
CA THR A 126 -3.94 1.06 7.42
C THR A 126 -3.31 0.06 6.46
N LEU A 127 -3.69 0.14 5.21
CA LEU A 127 -3.13 -0.64 4.12
C LEU A 127 -2.29 0.28 3.25
N SER A 128 -1.11 -0.16 2.84
CA SER A 128 -0.25 0.62 1.97
C SER A 128 0.22 -0.16 0.76
N THR A 129 0.49 0.58 -0.32
CA THR A 129 1.11 0.07 -1.54
C THR A 129 2.07 1.12 -2.10
N GLU A 130 3.12 0.67 -2.77
CA GLU A 130 4.11 1.55 -3.39
C GLU A 130 4.01 1.44 -4.91
N ILE A 131 3.91 2.58 -5.59
CA ILE A 131 3.90 2.65 -7.06
C ILE A 131 5.18 3.38 -7.51
N PRO A 132 6.17 2.67 -8.07
CA PRO A 132 7.38 3.29 -8.59
C PRO A 132 7.07 4.40 -9.60
N VAL A 133 7.79 5.51 -9.51
CA VAL A 133 7.73 6.61 -10.45
C VAL A 133 9.04 6.66 -11.24
N THR A 134 8.94 6.78 -12.55
CA THR A 134 10.10 6.95 -13.44
C THR A 134 9.99 8.24 -14.24
N GLY A 135 11.12 8.70 -14.74
CA GLY A 135 11.21 9.90 -15.55
C GLY A 135 12.46 10.71 -15.26
N THR A 136 12.57 11.86 -15.94
CA THR A 136 13.63 12.85 -15.77
C THR A 136 13.00 14.22 -15.64
N VAL A 137 13.35 14.93 -14.57
CA VAL A 137 12.94 16.31 -14.35
C VAL A 137 14.03 17.24 -14.88
N VAL A 138 13.67 18.14 -15.78
CA VAL A 138 14.54 19.20 -16.31
C VAL A 138 14.17 20.56 -15.70
N PRO A 139 15.08 21.54 -15.72
CA PRO A 139 14.79 22.89 -15.22
C PRO A 139 13.58 23.55 -15.87
#